data_AF-A0A8S9BTE3-F1
#
_entry.id   AF-A0A8S9BTE3-F1
#
_cell.length_a   1.000
_cell.length_b   1.000
_cell.length_c   1.000
_cell.angle_alpha   90.00
_cell.angle_beta   90.00
_cell.angle_gamma   90.00
#
_symmetry.space_group_name_H-M   'P 1'
#
loop_
_entity.id
_entity.type
_entity.pdbx_description
1 polymer ?
#
loop_
_entity_poly.entity_id
_entity_poly.type
_entity_poly.pdbx_seq_one_letter_code
_entity_poly.pdbx_strand_id
1 'polypeptide(L)'
;MLLFSFCLFILACTSVSYALPNPQSGEYGPDPTPDSTSILVENPVSTVISLLGRPSDAANGPDLVGLGEPIEGTSFFWISSDCYSDTRDISGSGFPNRGKFYEQAYKDATSIADQAQKWPQYGLDASDTYFGLDTEGDSYAPDIIANIKAAAEWDHPRFGFDNYIVLTCDDPYGACDGQIGDDTSPFFTTSTIDEQFENNKNVDPTQLDLRYLQTSGSFLLHEMFHTLEITGTNGERPHIIDLTFDGRFRRRIYGPKDVALAAKSYGPQRTTLNADSYAQFASAMFWKDIFGELPQPSTSQVAPENWTQLITDNDLNYIDQELPDPAPVCAGTPSTNPSVLQPYAQAQISTFCSYLSSQNVTIDSESYKYNPIGYTAGDSEPQSDNDLWLSVSFDPICNVNTTYAVNVDDCNFFLSIALNGCNTDTTSAKYGGAVTADCAIWNMTTRFGHNDEPPNGFPG
;
A
#
# COMPACT_ATOMS: atom_id res chain seq x y z
N MET A 1 8.14 5.53 -19.97
CA MET A 1 6.79 5.47 -19.39
C MET A 1 6.88 6.23 -18.07
N LEU A 2 5.97 7.18 -17.86
CA LEU A 2 5.91 7.93 -16.61
C LEU A 2 4.98 7.19 -15.65
N LEU A 3 5.36 7.20 -14.38
CA LEU A 3 4.69 6.53 -13.28
C LEU A 3 3.79 7.57 -12.60
N PHE A 4 2.53 7.24 -12.36
CA PHE A 4 1.57 8.20 -11.80
C PHE A 4 1.16 7.78 -10.39
N SER A 5 1.48 8.61 -9.40
CA SER A 5 0.70 8.61 -8.18
C SER A 5 -0.68 9.12 -8.52
N PHE A 6 -1.71 8.33 -8.23
CA PHE A 6 -3.01 8.92 -8.05
C PHE A 6 -2.94 9.89 -6.88
N CYS A 7 -3.61 11.01 -7.02
CA CYS A 7 -3.33 12.21 -6.28
C CYS A 7 -4.52 13.14 -6.49
N LEU A 8 -5.51 13.10 -5.60
CA LEU A 8 -6.65 14.00 -5.64
C LEU A 8 -6.49 15.05 -4.54
N PHE A 9 -6.28 16.32 -4.92
CA PHE A 9 -6.12 17.34 -3.89
C PHE A 9 -7.46 17.69 -3.25
N ILE A 10 -7.63 17.23 -2.00
CA ILE A 10 -8.79 17.51 -1.16
C ILE A 10 -8.43 18.67 -0.23
N LEU A 11 -8.89 19.88 -0.56
CA LEU A 11 -8.69 21.03 0.31
C LEU A 11 -9.70 21.04 1.47
N ALA A 12 -9.37 20.37 2.58
CA ALA A 12 -10.13 20.42 3.83
C ALA A 12 -9.61 21.54 4.76
N CYS A 13 -10.48 22.43 5.23
CA CYS A 13 -10.11 23.63 6.01
C CYS A 13 -10.48 23.58 7.51
N THR A 14 -9.78 22.75 8.29
CA THR A 14 -9.93 22.68 9.76
C THR A 14 -9.02 23.66 10.52
N SER A 15 -9.40 23.99 11.77
CA SER A 15 -8.45 24.58 12.74
C SER A 15 -8.78 24.18 14.19
N VAL A 16 -7.78 23.68 14.92
CA VAL A 16 -7.82 23.51 16.39
C VAL A 16 -6.46 23.91 16.96
N SER A 17 -6.45 24.85 17.91
CA SER A 17 -5.25 25.23 18.66
C SER A 17 -5.35 24.74 20.10
N TYR A 18 -4.65 23.66 20.43
CA TYR A 18 -4.39 23.28 21.83
C TYR A 18 -2.98 23.70 22.22
N ALA A 19 -2.89 24.63 23.17
CA ALA A 19 -1.65 24.83 23.91
C ALA A 19 -1.45 23.63 24.85
N LEU A 20 -0.40 22.84 24.61
CA LEU A 20 -0.01 21.76 25.52
C LEU A 20 0.25 22.32 26.93
N PRO A 21 -0.32 21.72 27.99
CA PRO A 21 0.01 22.15 29.34
C PRO A 21 1.47 21.81 29.64
N ASN A 22 2.24 22.84 30.01
CA ASN A 22 3.65 22.70 30.39
C ASN A 22 3.78 21.72 31.58
N PRO A 23 4.49 20.59 31.44
CA PRO A 23 4.56 19.58 32.49
C PRO A 23 5.31 20.15 33.71
N GLN A 24 4.62 20.25 34.85
CA GLN A 24 5.28 20.57 36.11
C GLN A 24 6.22 19.43 36.50
N SER A 25 7.48 19.77 36.79
CA SER A 25 8.48 18.85 37.27
C SER A 25 8.14 18.34 38.68
N GLY A 26 7.52 17.16 38.77
CA GLY A 26 7.36 16.40 40.00
C GLY A 26 8.54 15.46 40.23
N GLU A 27 9.06 15.41 41.45
CA GLU A 27 10.18 14.54 41.83
C GLU A 27 9.77 13.06 41.80
N TYR A 28 10.56 12.22 41.10
CA TYR A 28 10.42 10.76 41.14
C TYR A 28 11.36 10.14 42.18
N GLY A 29 10.81 9.31 43.06
CA GLY A 29 11.57 8.35 43.86
C GLY A 29 11.90 7.08 43.04
N PRO A 30 12.84 6.24 43.50
CA PRO A 30 13.29 5.08 42.74
C PRO A 30 12.43 3.84 43.00
N ASP A 31 11.95 3.20 41.93
CA ASP A 31 11.52 1.80 41.92
C ASP A 31 11.92 1.16 40.57
N PRO A 32 12.43 -0.08 40.50
CA PRO A 32 13.02 -0.62 39.27
C PRO A 32 12.11 -1.66 38.59
N THR A 33 11.59 -1.33 37.41
CA THR A 33 11.07 -2.32 36.44
C THR A 33 11.65 -2.05 35.05
N PRO A 34 11.86 -3.08 34.21
CA PRO A 34 12.53 -2.91 32.92
C PRO A 34 11.61 -2.30 31.86
N ASP A 35 12.16 -1.35 31.12
CA ASP A 35 11.53 -0.53 30.09
C ASP A 35 10.55 -1.25 29.14
N SER A 36 9.32 -0.72 29.08
CA SER A 36 8.54 -0.70 27.85
C SER A 36 9.01 0.49 27.00
N THR A 37 10.02 0.30 26.15
CA THR A 37 10.46 1.35 25.22
C THR A 37 9.34 1.66 24.24
N SER A 38 8.75 2.85 24.34
CA SER A 38 7.82 3.37 23.33
C SER A 38 8.54 3.44 21.99
N ILE A 39 8.08 2.66 21.01
CA ILE A 39 8.59 2.75 19.65
C ILE A 39 8.23 4.14 19.13
N LEU A 40 9.26 4.95 18.85
CA LEU A 40 9.11 6.10 17.98
C LEU A 40 8.81 5.53 16.60
N VAL A 41 7.53 5.45 16.26
CA VAL A 41 7.10 5.41 14.87
C VAL A 41 7.68 6.69 14.25
N GLU A 42 8.64 6.54 13.34
CA GLU A 42 8.97 7.65 12.45
C GLU A 42 7.69 7.93 11.67
N ASN A 43 7.00 9.01 12.06
CA ASN A 43 5.79 9.43 11.36
C ASN A 43 6.12 9.51 9.87
N PRO A 44 5.29 8.95 8.97
CA PRO A 44 5.43 9.22 7.55
C PRO A 44 5.47 10.74 7.34
N VAL A 45 6.09 11.20 6.26
CA VAL A 45 6.20 12.64 5.96
C VAL A 45 4.79 13.21 5.74
N SER A 46 4.18 13.63 6.85
CA SER A 46 2.90 14.30 6.86
C SER A 46 3.15 15.67 6.26
N THR A 47 2.62 15.88 5.06
CA THR A 47 2.48 17.22 4.49
C THR A 47 1.50 17.98 5.37
N VAL A 48 2.04 18.66 6.40
CA VAL A 48 1.26 19.55 7.26
C VAL A 48 0.85 20.76 6.43
N ILE A 49 -0.29 20.64 5.75
CA ILE A 49 -0.93 21.74 5.03
C ILE A 49 -1.24 22.82 6.07
N SER A 50 -0.52 23.95 5.98
CA SER A 50 -0.66 25.03 6.94
C SER A 50 -1.89 25.87 6.60
N LEU A 51 -3.02 25.53 7.24
CA LEU A 51 -4.32 26.13 6.95
C LEU A 51 -4.48 27.50 7.62
N LEU A 52 -5.00 28.47 6.86
CA LEU A 52 -5.30 29.82 7.33
C LEU A 52 -6.59 29.84 8.17
N GLY A 53 -6.62 30.72 9.18
CA GLY A 53 -7.60 30.66 10.26
C GLY A 53 -9.07 30.89 9.88
N ARG A 54 -9.95 30.22 10.62
CA ARG A 54 -11.42 30.27 10.58
C ARG A 54 -12.02 31.69 10.54
N PRO A 55 -12.91 32.01 9.57
CA PRO A 55 -13.87 33.11 9.69
C PRO A 55 -14.88 32.80 10.82
N SER A 56 -15.09 33.74 11.75
CA SER A 56 -15.80 33.47 13.01
C SER A 56 -17.34 33.38 12.92
N ASP A 57 -17.93 33.54 11.73
CA ASP A 57 -19.38 33.58 11.54
C ASP A 57 -19.92 32.25 10.98
N ALA A 58 -20.20 31.27 11.84
CA ALA A 58 -20.83 30.00 11.43
C ALA A 58 -22.25 30.14 10.82
N ALA A 59 -22.81 31.35 10.78
CA ALA A 59 -24.05 31.67 10.08
C ALA A 59 -23.87 31.96 8.58
N ASN A 60 -22.65 32.33 8.17
CA ASN A 60 -22.26 32.54 6.78
C ASN A 60 -21.08 31.61 6.52
N GLY A 61 -21.30 30.50 5.81
CA GLY A 61 -20.20 29.62 5.40
C GLY A 61 -19.08 30.41 4.72
N PRO A 62 -17.85 29.88 4.69
CA PRO A 62 -16.71 30.56 4.07
C PRO A 62 -17.09 31.06 2.67
N ASP A 63 -16.63 32.25 2.29
CA ASP A 63 -16.97 32.84 0.99
C ASP A 63 -16.17 32.14 -0.11
N LEU A 64 -16.68 30.98 -0.52
CA LEU A 64 -16.12 30.15 -1.60
C LEU A 64 -16.52 30.67 -2.99
N VAL A 65 -17.21 31.81 -3.08
CA VAL A 65 -17.61 32.45 -4.33
C VAL A 65 -16.35 32.92 -5.07
N GLY A 66 -15.94 32.14 -6.07
CA GLY A 66 -14.71 32.34 -6.84
C GLY A 66 -13.66 31.24 -6.65
N LEU A 67 -13.85 30.31 -5.71
CA LEU A 67 -13.09 29.06 -5.65
C LEU A 67 -13.78 27.96 -6.48
N GLY A 68 -15.12 27.85 -6.43
CA GLY A 68 -15.83 26.82 -7.17
C GLY A 68 -17.35 26.97 -7.18
N GLU A 69 -18.03 25.92 -7.61
CA GLU A 69 -19.48 25.72 -7.47
C GLU A 69 -19.74 24.46 -6.61
N PRO A 70 -20.73 24.46 -5.70
CA PRO A 70 -21.08 23.27 -4.93
C PRO A 70 -21.75 22.22 -5.83
N ILE A 71 -21.44 20.93 -5.61
CA ILE A 71 -21.95 19.83 -6.45
C ILE A 71 -23.48 19.78 -6.46
N GLU A 72 -24.10 19.98 -5.29
CA GLU A 72 -25.53 20.21 -5.13
C GLU A 72 -25.77 21.43 -4.24
N GLY A 73 -26.97 22.03 -4.26
CA GLY A 73 -27.19 23.40 -3.77
C GLY A 73 -26.89 23.69 -2.29
N THR A 74 -26.72 22.67 -1.44
CA THR A 74 -26.25 22.78 -0.05
C THR A 74 -25.10 21.83 0.27
N SER A 75 -24.34 21.44 -0.76
CA SER A 75 -23.23 20.49 -0.66
C SER A 75 -22.00 21.13 0.00
N PHE A 76 -21.29 20.32 0.78
CA PHE A 76 -19.97 20.60 1.34
C PHE A 76 -18.86 20.24 0.33
N PHE A 77 -19.19 19.52 -0.74
CA PHE A 77 -18.32 19.29 -1.88
C PHE A 77 -18.48 20.41 -2.92
N TRP A 78 -17.34 20.97 -3.30
CA TRP A 78 -17.21 22.04 -4.28
C TRP A 78 -16.28 21.58 -5.39
N ILE A 79 -16.63 21.91 -6.63
CA ILE A 79 -15.78 21.68 -7.80
C ILE A 79 -15.23 23.04 -8.21
N SER A 80 -13.91 23.13 -8.40
CA SER A 80 -13.27 24.38 -8.80
C SER A 80 -13.85 24.91 -10.12
N SER A 81 -13.98 26.24 -10.22
CA SER A 81 -14.72 26.86 -11.35
C SER A 81 -14.03 26.66 -12.71
N ASP A 82 -12.72 26.42 -12.71
CA ASP A 82 -11.91 26.06 -13.87
C ASP A 82 -12.34 24.70 -14.48
N CYS A 83 -12.67 23.70 -13.67
CA CYS A 83 -13.14 22.37 -14.08
C CYS A 83 -14.36 22.40 -15.00
N TYR A 84 -15.24 23.41 -14.86
CA TYR A 84 -16.41 23.56 -15.73
C TYR A 84 -16.07 24.15 -17.11
N SER A 85 -14.84 24.64 -17.29
CA SER A 85 -14.27 25.04 -18.58
C SER A 85 -13.20 24.08 -19.11
N ASP A 86 -12.65 23.21 -18.26
CA ASP A 86 -11.60 22.26 -18.59
C ASP A 86 -12.15 21.02 -19.32
N THR A 87 -11.60 20.77 -20.51
CA THR A 87 -11.97 19.64 -21.38
C THR A 87 -10.80 18.71 -21.67
N ARG A 88 -9.67 18.81 -20.94
CA ARG A 88 -8.56 17.84 -21.03
C ARG A 88 -9.04 16.44 -20.62
N ASP A 89 -8.57 15.41 -21.32
CA ASP A 89 -8.82 13.97 -21.08
C ASP A 89 -10.28 13.49 -20.99
N ILE A 90 -11.24 14.38 -21.21
CA ILE A 90 -12.68 14.05 -21.16
C ILE A 90 -13.24 13.64 -22.54
N SER A 91 -12.39 13.61 -23.57
CA SER A 91 -12.76 13.22 -24.93
C SER A 91 -13.00 11.71 -25.02
N GLY A 92 -14.24 11.29 -24.78
CA GLY A 92 -14.68 9.90 -24.94
C GLY A 92 -15.64 9.43 -23.85
N SER A 93 -15.56 9.98 -22.64
CA SER A 93 -16.40 9.62 -21.49
C SER A 93 -17.82 10.22 -21.53
N GLY A 94 -18.17 10.94 -22.60
CA GLY A 94 -19.51 11.53 -22.78
C GLY A 94 -19.77 12.81 -21.97
N PHE A 95 -18.87 13.23 -21.08
CA PHE A 95 -19.01 14.46 -20.30
C PHE A 95 -18.54 15.70 -21.07
N PRO A 96 -19.19 16.88 -20.89
CA PRO A 96 -18.83 18.10 -21.59
C PRO A 96 -17.57 18.79 -21.06
N ASN A 97 -17.17 18.49 -19.82
CA ASN A 97 -16.01 19.04 -19.11
C ASN A 97 -15.69 18.16 -17.88
N ARG A 98 -14.51 18.36 -17.29
CA ARG A 98 -14.07 17.62 -16.09
C ARG A 98 -14.93 17.91 -14.85
N GLY A 99 -15.55 19.08 -14.74
CA GLY A 99 -16.49 19.40 -13.67
C GLY A 99 -17.71 18.48 -13.66
N LYS A 100 -18.33 18.23 -14.82
CA LYS A 100 -19.44 17.28 -14.95
C LYS A 100 -19.02 15.83 -14.74
N PHE A 101 -17.76 15.49 -14.98
CA PHE A 101 -17.22 14.19 -14.59
C PHE A 101 -17.08 14.05 -13.07
N TYR A 102 -16.56 15.07 -12.38
CA TYR A 102 -16.53 15.09 -10.90
C TYR A 102 -17.92 14.99 -10.28
N GLU A 103 -18.94 15.66 -10.84
CA GLU A 103 -20.34 15.51 -10.39
C GLU A 103 -20.86 14.07 -10.51
N GLN A 104 -20.38 13.29 -11.49
CA GLN A 104 -20.73 11.88 -11.62
C GLN A 104 -19.90 11.01 -10.67
N ALA A 105 -18.58 11.20 -10.62
CA ALA A 105 -17.69 10.46 -9.73
C ALA A 105 -18.14 10.59 -8.26
N TYR A 106 -18.59 11.79 -7.84
CA TYR A 106 -19.20 12.03 -6.54
C TYR A 106 -20.46 11.19 -6.28
N LYS A 107 -21.38 11.14 -7.24
CA LYS A 107 -22.61 10.33 -7.14
C LYS A 107 -22.32 8.84 -7.13
N ASP A 108 -21.38 8.41 -7.95
CA ASP A 108 -20.91 7.03 -8.01
C ASP A 108 -20.29 6.62 -6.67
N ALA A 109 -19.40 7.44 -6.12
CA ALA A 109 -18.73 7.19 -4.85
C ALA A 109 -19.71 7.14 -3.66
N THR A 110 -20.64 8.10 -3.60
CA THR A 110 -21.73 8.11 -2.60
C THR A 110 -22.56 6.83 -2.70
N SER A 111 -22.92 6.40 -3.92
CA SER A 111 -23.69 5.18 -4.17
C SER A 111 -22.94 3.92 -3.74
N ILE A 112 -21.62 3.86 -3.98
CA ILE A 112 -20.74 2.75 -3.56
C ILE A 112 -20.68 2.67 -2.02
N ALA A 113 -20.45 3.81 -1.36
CA ALA A 113 -20.42 3.87 0.11
C ALA A 113 -21.78 3.50 0.74
N ASP A 114 -22.90 3.92 0.14
CA ASP A 114 -24.24 3.57 0.58
C ASP A 114 -24.51 2.06 0.55
N GLN A 115 -24.05 1.34 -0.48
CA GLN A 115 -24.19 -0.12 -0.51
C GLN A 115 -23.30 -0.81 0.52
N ALA A 116 -22.11 -0.27 0.80
CA ALA A 116 -21.21 -0.78 1.83
C ALA A 116 -21.82 -0.69 3.25
N GLN A 117 -22.74 0.26 3.52
CA GLN A 117 -23.48 0.35 4.79
C GLN A 117 -24.34 -0.90 5.11
N LYS A 118 -24.63 -1.76 4.12
CA LYS A 118 -25.34 -3.04 4.34
C LYS A 118 -24.52 -4.09 5.10
N TRP A 119 -23.23 -3.85 5.33
CA TRP A 119 -22.37 -4.70 6.16
C TRP A 119 -22.67 -4.54 7.66
N PRO A 120 -22.55 -5.60 8.49
CA PRO A 120 -22.28 -7.01 8.16
C PRO A 120 -23.52 -7.82 7.74
N GLN A 121 -24.70 -7.19 7.59
CA GLN A 121 -25.95 -7.94 7.35
C GLN A 121 -26.00 -8.62 5.98
N TYR A 122 -25.19 -8.18 5.01
CA TYR A 122 -25.09 -8.74 3.66
C TYR A 122 -24.01 -9.84 3.49
N GLY A 123 -23.41 -10.28 4.60
CA GLY A 123 -22.36 -11.29 4.63
C GLY A 123 -20.98 -10.74 5.00
N LEU A 124 -20.06 -11.66 5.27
CA LEU A 124 -18.69 -11.38 5.72
C LEU A 124 -17.63 -11.62 4.63
N ASP A 125 -18.00 -12.28 3.54
CA ASP A 125 -17.13 -12.60 2.41
C ASP A 125 -16.36 -11.39 1.86
N ALA A 126 -17.00 -10.22 1.76
CA ALA A 126 -16.33 -8.98 1.38
C ALA A 126 -15.30 -8.51 2.42
N SER A 127 -15.64 -8.54 3.73
CA SER A 127 -14.72 -8.11 4.79
C SER A 127 -13.56 -9.10 4.98
N ASP A 128 -13.84 -10.40 4.91
CA ASP A 128 -12.84 -11.47 4.93
C ASP A 128 -11.83 -11.31 3.79
N THR A 129 -12.31 -10.86 2.62
CA THR A 129 -11.47 -10.65 1.43
C THR A 129 -10.62 -9.39 1.52
N TYR A 130 -11.17 -8.24 1.93
CA TYR A 130 -10.48 -6.94 1.79
C TYR A 130 -9.92 -6.34 3.09
N PHE A 131 -10.36 -6.86 4.25
CA PHE A 131 -9.78 -6.57 5.57
C PHE A 131 -9.10 -7.81 6.19
N GLY A 132 -9.73 -8.98 6.08
CA GLY A 132 -9.21 -10.24 6.60
C GLY A 132 -10.23 -10.94 7.51
N LEU A 133 -9.92 -12.16 7.92
CA LEU A 133 -10.79 -12.94 8.81
C LEU A 133 -10.96 -12.25 10.19
N ASP A 134 -12.07 -12.56 10.86
CA ASP A 134 -12.47 -12.06 12.19
C ASP A 134 -12.64 -10.52 12.27
N THR A 135 -12.79 -9.84 11.12
CA THR A 135 -13.00 -8.38 11.02
C THR A 135 -14.31 -7.92 11.66
N GLU A 136 -15.32 -8.78 11.68
CA GLU A 136 -16.61 -8.55 12.34
C GLU A 136 -16.54 -8.59 13.88
N GLY A 137 -15.39 -8.94 14.43
CA GLY A 137 -15.13 -8.89 15.86
C GLY A 137 -15.20 -7.46 16.45
N ASP A 138 -15.49 -7.39 17.75
CA ASP A 138 -15.78 -6.16 18.50
C ASP A 138 -14.70 -5.06 18.40
N SER A 139 -13.46 -5.38 18.01
CA SER A 139 -12.32 -4.45 17.96
C SER A 139 -12.19 -3.65 16.66
N TYR A 140 -12.79 -4.09 15.55
CA TYR A 140 -12.60 -3.45 14.23
C TYR A 140 -13.92 -3.04 13.57
N ALA A 141 -14.96 -3.86 13.72
CA ALA A 141 -16.27 -3.59 13.15
C ALA A 141 -16.86 -2.19 13.47
N PRO A 142 -16.72 -1.64 14.70
CA PRO A 142 -17.27 -0.31 15.01
C PRO A 142 -16.64 0.81 14.18
N ASP A 143 -15.31 0.79 14.02
CA ASP A 143 -14.56 1.80 13.27
C ASP A 143 -14.85 1.68 11.78
N ILE A 144 -14.91 0.45 11.26
CA ILE A 144 -15.25 0.18 9.85
C ILE A 144 -16.65 0.71 9.52
N ILE A 145 -17.65 0.39 10.35
CA ILE A 145 -19.04 0.88 10.19
C ILE A 145 -19.06 2.41 10.26
N ALA A 146 -18.35 3.02 11.21
CA ALA A 146 -18.31 4.46 11.34
C ALA A 146 -17.64 5.15 10.14
N ASN A 147 -16.55 4.59 9.62
CA ASN A 147 -15.82 5.11 8.45
C ASN A 147 -16.67 5.02 7.17
N ILE A 148 -17.28 3.85 6.91
CA ILE A 148 -18.17 3.67 5.74
C ILE A 148 -19.39 4.59 5.84
N LYS A 149 -20.00 4.69 7.04
CA LYS A 149 -21.14 5.56 7.26
C LYS A 149 -20.79 7.04 7.06
N ALA A 150 -19.64 7.48 7.58
CA ALA A 150 -19.16 8.84 7.35
C ALA A 150 -18.92 9.10 5.85
N ALA A 151 -18.42 8.12 5.10
CA ALA A 151 -18.22 8.24 3.66
C ALA A 151 -19.53 8.27 2.86
N ALA A 152 -20.55 7.52 3.28
CA ALA A 152 -21.88 7.57 2.66
C ALA A 152 -22.62 8.88 3.00
N GLU A 153 -22.41 9.43 4.20
CA GLU A 153 -23.06 10.65 4.69
C GLU A 153 -22.17 11.90 4.61
N TRP A 154 -21.10 11.87 3.79
CA TRP A 154 -20.02 12.88 3.73
C TRP A 154 -20.46 14.30 3.35
N ASP A 155 -21.64 14.42 2.74
CA ASP A 155 -22.24 15.67 2.25
C ASP A 155 -23.49 16.03 3.06
N HIS A 156 -23.84 15.23 4.05
CA HIS A 156 -25.01 15.48 4.88
C HIS A 156 -24.68 16.62 5.89
N PRO A 157 -25.48 17.70 5.96
CA PRO A 157 -25.31 18.82 6.92
C PRO A 157 -25.48 18.47 8.41
N ARG A 158 -25.38 17.19 8.80
CA ARG A 158 -25.50 16.71 10.18
C ARG A 158 -24.22 16.15 10.78
N PHE A 159 -23.17 15.92 9.98
CA PHE A 159 -21.91 15.36 10.50
C PHE A 159 -20.98 16.37 11.17
N GLY A 160 -21.40 17.63 11.27
CA GLY A 160 -20.60 18.65 11.96
C GLY A 160 -19.33 19.03 11.20
N PHE A 161 -19.29 18.79 9.89
CA PHE A 161 -18.28 19.33 9.01
C PHE A 161 -18.39 20.87 9.01
N ASP A 162 -17.58 21.51 9.84
CA ASP A 162 -17.28 22.95 9.78
C ASP A 162 -16.45 23.30 8.51
N ASN A 163 -16.05 22.29 7.74
CA ASN A 163 -15.13 22.36 6.62
C ASN A 163 -15.83 21.95 5.31
N TYR A 164 -15.30 22.44 4.21
CA TYR A 164 -15.69 22.12 2.85
C TYR A 164 -14.57 21.31 2.18
N ILE A 165 -14.92 20.55 1.14
CA ILE A 165 -13.98 19.83 0.27
C ILE A 165 -14.02 20.51 -1.09
N VAL A 166 -12.86 20.95 -1.60
CA VAL A 166 -12.74 21.44 -2.99
C VAL A 166 -12.01 20.40 -3.83
N LEU A 167 -12.62 19.99 -4.95
CA LEU A 167 -12.02 19.18 -6.01
C LEU A 167 -11.44 20.12 -7.09
N THR A 168 -10.15 19.95 -7.43
CA THR A 168 -9.43 20.78 -8.41
C THR A 168 -8.99 19.99 -9.63
N CYS A 169 -9.06 20.59 -10.82
CA CYS A 169 -8.65 19.93 -12.09
C CYS A 169 -7.17 20.07 -12.42
N ASP A 170 -6.47 20.96 -11.73
CA ASP A 170 -5.02 21.08 -11.69
C ASP A 170 -4.51 20.68 -10.29
N ASP A 171 -3.20 20.52 -10.16
CA ASP A 171 -2.46 20.40 -8.89
C ASP A 171 -2.01 21.81 -8.42
N PRO A 172 -2.81 22.54 -7.60
CA PRO A 172 -2.49 23.92 -7.23
C PRO A 172 -1.25 24.07 -6.34
N TYR A 173 -0.71 22.96 -5.80
CA TYR A 173 0.40 22.97 -4.85
C TYR A 173 1.67 22.29 -5.35
N GLY A 174 1.63 21.65 -6.52
CA GLY A 174 2.74 20.83 -7.03
C GLY A 174 2.98 19.56 -6.20
N ALA A 175 1.96 19.09 -5.45
CA ALA A 175 2.05 17.91 -4.60
C ALA A 175 2.25 16.61 -5.39
N CYS A 176 1.90 16.64 -6.67
CA CYS A 176 1.91 15.54 -7.62
C CYS A 176 2.87 15.87 -8.78
N ASP A 177 3.91 16.69 -8.52
CA ASP A 177 4.83 17.27 -9.51
C ASP A 177 4.14 18.00 -10.68
N GLY A 178 2.91 18.50 -10.47
CA GLY A 178 2.10 19.13 -11.51
C GLY A 178 1.41 18.15 -12.48
N GLN A 179 1.36 16.85 -12.15
CA GLN A 179 0.77 15.81 -13.00
C GLN A 179 -0.76 15.71 -12.91
N ILE A 180 -1.41 16.26 -11.86
CA ILE A 180 -2.87 16.46 -11.94
C ILE A 180 -3.13 17.51 -13.02
N GLY A 181 -3.73 17.08 -14.12
CA GLY A 181 -4.10 17.94 -15.22
C GLY A 181 -3.18 17.86 -16.44
N ASP A 182 -2.10 17.08 -16.42
CA ASP A 182 -1.42 16.65 -17.65
C ASP A 182 -2.33 15.64 -18.41
N ASP A 183 -2.12 15.47 -19.73
CA ASP A 183 -2.93 14.68 -20.69
C ASP A 183 -2.87 13.14 -20.43
N THR A 184 -2.56 12.75 -19.20
CA THR A 184 -2.22 11.38 -18.76
C THR A 184 -2.77 11.02 -17.39
N SER A 185 -3.48 11.92 -16.70
CA SER A 185 -4.14 11.60 -15.43
C SER A 185 -5.22 10.53 -15.65
N PRO A 186 -5.11 9.33 -15.06
CA PRO A 186 -6.03 8.24 -15.36
C PRO A 186 -7.47 8.54 -14.91
N PHE A 187 -7.69 9.45 -13.95
CA PHE A 187 -9.00 9.70 -13.35
C PHE A 187 -10.10 9.97 -14.36
N PHE A 188 -9.90 10.97 -15.22
CA PHE A 188 -10.90 11.45 -16.18
C PHE A 188 -11.10 10.49 -17.36
N THR A 189 -10.23 9.48 -17.46
CA THR A 189 -10.32 8.35 -18.41
C THR A 189 -10.87 7.07 -17.77
N THR A 190 -11.04 7.03 -16.44
CA THR A 190 -11.65 5.89 -15.74
C THR A 190 -13.15 5.89 -15.94
N SER A 191 -13.73 4.70 -16.15
CA SER A 191 -15.17 4.55 -16.36
C SER A 191 -16.03 4.91 -15.15
N THR A 192 -17.28 5.25 -15.42
CA THR A 192 -18.34 5.43 -14.42
C THR A 192 -18.99 4.09 -14.05
N ILE A 193 -19.84 4.08 -13.02
CA ILE A 193 -20.68 2.93 -12.67
C ILE A 193 -21.55 2.50 -13.85
N ASP A 194 -22.21 3.45 -14.53
CA ASP A 194 -23.09 3.13 -15.66
C ASP A 194 -22.32 2.47 -16.83
N GLU A 195 -21.12 2.98 -17.14
CA GLU A 195 -20.26 2.39 -18.16
C GLU A 195 -19.78 0.99 -17.77
N GLN A 196 -19.32 0.80 -16.53
CA GLN A 196 -18.89 -0.52 -16.07
C GLN A 196 -20.06 -1.51 -16.03
N PHE A 197 -21.25 -1.08 -15.62
CA PHE A 197 -22.45 -1.92 -15.68
C PHE A 197 -22.78 -2.33 -17.12
N GLU A 198 -22.80 -1.39 -18.06
CA GLU A 198 -23.09 -1.69 -19.47
C GLU A 198 -22.07 -2.66 -20.10
N ASN A 199 -20.78 -2.51 -19.75
CA ASN A 199 -19.71 -3.42 -20.17
C ASN A 199 -19.86 -4.83 -19.57
N ASN A 200 -20.34 -4.94 -18.32
CA ASN A 200 -20.28 -6.18 -17.53
C ASN A 200 -21.61 -6.93 -17.37
N LYS A 201 -22.77 -6.32 -17.65
CA LYS A 201 -24.11 -6.92 -17.42
C LYS A 201 -24.42 -8.23 -18.15
N ASN A 202 -23.56 -8.66 -19.08
CA ASN A 202 -23.68 -9.93 -19.80
C ASN A 202 -22.58 -10.94 -19.43
N VAL A 203 -21.65 -10.57 -18.54
CA VAL A 203 -20.61 -11.46 -18.00
C VAL A 203 -21.26 -12.34 -16.92
N ASP A 204 -20.80 -13.59 -16.80
CA ASP A 204 -21.21 -14.48 -15.70
C ASP A 204 -20.75 -13.86 -14.37
N PRO A 205 -21.63 -13.64 -13.37
CA PRO A 205 -21.24 -13.07 -12.08
C PRO A 205 -20.07 -13.79 -11.39
N THR A 206 -19.93 -15.11 -11.60
CA THR A 206 -18.82 -15.91 -11.06
C THR A 206 -17.48 -15.68 -11.74
N GLN A 207 -17.47 -14.94 -12.87
CA GLN A 207 -16.29 -14.56 -13.64
C GLN A 207 -15.95 -13.07 -13.52
N LEU A 208 -16.70 -12.30 -12.73
CA LEU A 208 -16.42 -10.89 -12.48
C LEU A 208 -15.15 -10.73 -11.62
N ASP A 209 -14.22 -9.94 -12.14
CA ASP A 209 -12.95 -9.59 -11.52
C ASP A 209 -13.01 -8.10 -11.13
N LEU A 210 -12.89 -7.80 -9.84
CA LEU A 210 -13.17 -6.47 -9.29
C LEU A 210 -12.26 -5.38 -9.90
N ARG A 211 -11.06 -5.74 -10.39
CA ARG A 211 -10.13 -4.79 -11.02
C ARG A 211 -10.78 -4.03 -12.18
N TYR A 212 -11.66 -4.71 -12.91
CA TYR A 212 -12.33 -4.14 -14.06
C TYR A 212 -13.69 -3.54 -13.74
N LEU A 213 -14.09 -3.55 -12.47
CA LEU A 213 -15.29 -2.91 -11.97
C LEU A 213 -14.94 -1.65 -11.14
N GLN A 214 -13.66 -1.26 -11.12
CA GLN A 214 -13.22 0.03 -10.59
C GLN A 214 -13.79 1.17 -11.44
N THR A 215 -14.13 2.27 -10.76
CA THR A 215 -14.77 3.45 -11.34
C THR A 215 -14.12 4.73 -10.83
N SER A 216 -14.36 5.86 -11.48
CA SER A 216 -14.00 7.17 -10.92
C SER A 216 -14.62 7.40 -9.54
N GLY A 217 -15.80 6.83 -9.28
CA GLY A 217 -16.39 6.78 -7.94
C GLY A 217 -15.55 6.01 -6.91
N SER A 218 -15.01 4.83 -7.26
CA SER A 218 -14.16 4.08 -6.33
C SER A 218 -12.83 4.78 -6.03
N PHE A 219 -12.24 5.48 -7.01
CA PHE A 219 -11.02 6.28 -6.80
C PHE A 219 -11.29 7.54 -5.96
N LEU A 220 -12.42 8.23 -6.17
CA LEU A 220 -12.81 9.35 -5.29
C LEU A 220 -13.07 8.86 -3.86
N LEU A 221 -13.72 7.69 -3.71
CA LEU A 221 -14.01 7.10 -2.40
C LEU A 221 -12.72 6.71 -1.64
N HIS A 222 -11.71 6.18 -2.33
CA HIS A 222 -10.37 5.93 -1.77
C HIS A 222 -9.79 7.19 -1.11
N GLU A 223 -9.69 8.27 -1.89
CA GLU A 223 -9.10 9.54 -1.47
C GLU A 223 -9.83 10.15 -0.26
N MET A 224 -11.14 9.92 -0.18
CA MET A 224 -11.97 10.39 0.92
C MET A 224 -11.70 9.68 2.25
N PHE A 225 -11.27 8.42 2.24
CA PHE A 225 -10.87 7.72 3.47
C PHE A 225 -9.64 8.34 4.14
N HIS A 226 -8.76 9.03 3.41
CA HIS A 226 -7.64 9.77 4.01
C HIS A 226 -8.06 11.00 4.83
N THR A 227 -9.29 11.47 4.70
CA THR A 227 -9.70 12.71 5.36
C THR A 227 -9.94 12.51 6.87
N LEU A 228 -9.68 13.57 7.65
CA LEU A 228 -10.02 13.61 9.08
C LEU A 228 -11.53 13.76 9.29
N GLU A 229 -12.24 14.18 8.27
CA GLU A 229 -13.70 14.16 8.14
C GLU A 229 -14.23 12.72 8.21
N ILE A 230 -13.69 11.81 7.38
CA ILE A 230 -14.12 10.41 7.38
C ILE A 230 -13.60 9.65 8.61
N THR A 231 -12.36 9.87 9.04
CA THR A 231 -11.75 9.19 10.20
C THR A 231 -12.08 9.81 11.57
N GLY A 232 -12.65 11.01 11.59
CA GLY A 232 -13.07 11.70 12.81
C GLY A 232 -11.99 12.60 13.40
N THR A 233 -12.37 13.86 13.63
CA THR A 233 -11.44 14.84 14.22
C THR A 233 -11.08 14.45 15.66
N ASN A 234 -9.84 14.73 16.08
CA ASN A 234 -9.28 14.43 17.41
C ASN A 234 -8.94 12.94 17.70
N GLY A 235 -8.81 12.10 16.66
CA GLY A 235 -8.34 10.72 16.82
C GLY A 235 -9.39 9.79 17.45
N GLU A 236 -10.66 10.04 17.14
CA GLU A 236 -11.77 9.17 17.55
C GLU A 236 -11.67 7.77 16.94
N ARG A 237 -11.09 7.66 15.74
CA ARG A 237 -10.73 6.42 15.05
C ARG A 237 -9.31 6.56 14.48
N PRO A 238 -8.63 5.45 14.13
CA PRO A 238 -7.34 5.49 13.47
C PRO A 238 -7.37 6.26 12.15
N HIS A 239 -6.28 6.98 11.85
CA HIS A 239 -6.11 7.64 10.56
C HIS A 239 -5.80 6.58 9.48
N ILE A 240 -6.47 6.71 8.33
CA ILE A 240 -6.35 5.79 7.20
C ILE A 240 -5.38 6.40 6.18
N ILE A 241 -4.38 5.62 5.77
CA ILE A 241 -3.28 6.05 4.92
C ILE A 241 -3.10 5.09 3.74
N ASP A 242 -2.21 5.43 2.82
CA ASP A 242 -1.69 4.48 1.85
C ASP A 242 -0.72 3.54 2.53
N LEU A 243 -1.12 2.28 2.71
CA LEU A 243 -0.21 1.28 3.25
C LEU A 243 0.61 0.62 2.15
N THR A 244 1.83 0.28 2.52
CA THR A 244 2.71 -0.57 1.74
C THR A 244 2.79 -1.96 2.35
N PHE A 245 3.14 -2.95 1.54
CA PHE A 245 3.71 -4.19 2.06
C PHE A 245 5.01 -3.87 2.83
N ASP A 246 5.37 -4.76 3.76
CA ASP A 246 6.72 -4.80 4.30
C ASP A 246 7.71 -5.26 3.23
N GLY A 247 8.99 -5.04 3.48
CA GLY A 247 10.07 -5.31 2.54
C GLY A 247 10.55 -4.05 1.83
N ARG A 248 11.79 -4.10 1.33
CA ARG A 248 12.52 -2.94 0.77
C ARG A 248 11.73 -2.14 -0.26
N PHE A 249 11.00 -2.82 -1.14
CA PHE A 249 10.30 -2.16 -2.26
C PHE A 249 9.08 -1.35 -1.83
N ARG A 250 8.60 -1.50 -0.58
CA ARG A 250 7.45 -0.76 -0.01
C ARG A 250 6.34 -0.57 -1.04
N ARG A 251 5.98 -1.66 -1.73
CA ARG A 251 4.95 -1.66 -2.77
C ARG A 251 3.62 -1.31 -2.14
N ARG A 252 2.87 -0.34 -2.68
CA ARG A 252 1.54 0.02 -2.14
C ARG A 252 0.59 -1.18 -2.17
N ILE A 253 -0.31 -1.21 -1.20
CA ILE A 253 -1.42 -2.18 -1.09
C ILE A 253 -2.60 -1.60 -1.88
N TYR A 254 -2.43 -1.59 -3.20
CA TYR A 254 -3.31 -0.93 -4.18
C TYR A 254 -3.92 -1.93 -5.17
N GLY A 255 -5.22 -1.77 -5.42
CA GLY A 255 -6.00 -2.65 -6.28
C GLY A 255 -6.52 -3.89 -5.55
N PRO A 256 -7.64 -4.48 -5.99
CA PRO A 256 -8.29 -5.62 -5.34
C PRO A 256 -7.36 -6.78 -5.02
N LYS A 257 -6.40 -7.06 -5.92
CA LYS A 257 -5.47 -8.19 -5.77
C LYS A 257 -4.55 -8.01 -4.56
N ASP A 258 -3.97 -6.82 -4.42
CA ASP A 258 -2.97 -6.55 -3.40
C ASP A 258 -3.61 -6.25 -2.05
N VAL A 259 -4.76 -5.57 -2.04
CA VAL A 259 -5.61 -5.46 -0.85
C VAL A 259 -5.98 -6.84 -0.30
N ALA A 260 -6.43 -7.78 -1.15
CA ALA A 260 -6.78 -9.13 -0.69
C ALA A 260 -5.56 -9.95 -0.23
N LEU A 261 -4.39 -9.73 -0.84
CA LEU A 261 -3.14 -10.32 -0.36
C LEU A 261 -2.75 -9.77 1.02
N ALA A 262 -2.88 -8.46 1.25
CA ALA A 262 -2.60 -7.83 2.53
C ALA A 262 -3.59 -8.27 3.63
N ALA A 263 -4.88 -8.40 3.30
CA ALA A 263 -5.91 -8.95 4.19
C ALA A 263 -5.53 -10.37 4.66
N LYS A 264 -5.05 -11.22 3.74
CA LYS A 264 -4.59 -12.56 4.06
C LYS A 264 -3.28 -12.60 4.86
N SER A 265 -2.33 -11.71 4.58
CA SER A 265 -1.00 -11.72 5.20
C SER A 265 -0.92 -10.99 6.55
N TYR A 266 -1.74 -9.95 6.74
CA TYR A 266 -1.67 -9.06 7.90
C TYR A 266 -2.96 -8.98 8.72
N GLY A 267 -4.10 -9.36 8.13
CA GLY A 267 -5.41 -9.28 8.78
C GLY A 267 -5.89 -7.86 9.08
N PRO A 268 -7.02 -7.73 9.80
CA PRO A 268 -7.68 -6.45 10.03
C PRO A 268 -6.80 -5.42 10.76
N GLN A 269 -5.83 -5.85 11.58
CA GLN A 269 -4.95 -4.94 12.32
C GLN A 269 -4.21 -3.93 11.41
N ARG A 270 -3.93 -4.31 10.16
CA ARG A 270 -3.21 -3.45 9.20
C ARG A 270 -4.15 -2.91 8.13
N THR A 271 -4.96 -3.75 7.49
CA THR A 271 -5.83 -3.36 6.37
C THR A 271 -6.90 -2.34 6.75
N THR A 272 -7.37 -2.30 8.00
CA THR A 272 -8.31 -1.27 8.47
C THR A 272 -7.69 0.13 8.57
N LEU A 273 -6.39 0.26 8.32
CA LEU A 273 -5.64 1.52 8.20
C LEU A 273 -5.28 1.86 6.74
N ASN A 274 -5.70 1.06 5.74
CA ASN A 274 -5.40 1.26 4.32
C ASN A 274 -6.61 1.84 3.57
N ALA A 275 -6.46 2.97 2.87
CA ALA A 275 -7.59 3.60 2.15
C ALA A 275 -8.17 2.68 1.07
N ASP A 276 -7.30 2.01 0.32
CA ASP A 276 -7.74 1.12 -0.73
C ASP A 276 -8.48 -0.12 -0.19
N SER A 277 -8.19 -0.57 1.03
CA SER A 277 -8.96 -1.65 1.67
C SER A 277 -10.43 -1.29 1.81
N TYR A 278 -10.75 -0.05 2.19
CA TYR A 278 -12.15 0.41 2.24
C TYR A 278 -12.74 0.62 0.84
N ALA A 279 -11.98 1.20 -0.11
CA ALA A 279 -12.45 1.45 -1.46
C ALA A 279 -12.81 0.16 -2.22
N GLN A 280 -11.93 -0.84 -2.18
CA GLN A 280 -12.18 -2.14 -2.82
C GLN A 280 -13.26 -2.92 -2.07
N PHE A 281 -13.30 -2.88 -0.72
CA PHE A 281 -14.40 -3.45 0.06
C PHE A 281 -15.77 -2.87 -0.34
N ALA A 282 -15.88 -1.54 -0.40
CA ALA A 282 -17.13 -0.86 -0.70
C ALA A 282 -17.56 -1.12 -2.14
N SER A 283 -16.62 -1.12 -3.08
CA SER A 283 -16.87 -1.46 -4.49
C SER A 283 -17.31 -2.92 -4.65
N ALA A 284 -16.71 -3.86 -3.92
CA ALA A 284 -17.11 -5.27 -3.91
C ALA A 284 -18.54 -5.44 -3.37
N MET A 285 -18.90 -4.73 -2.29
CA MET A 285 -20.26 -4.71 -1.73
C MET A 285 -21.28 -4.13 -2.72
N PHE A 286 -20.94 -3.02 -3.38
CA PHE A 286 -21.78 -2.39 -4.41
C PHE A 286 -22.07 -3.34 -5.57
N TRP A 287 -21.04 -3.94 -6.16
CA TRP A 287 -21.19 -4.83 -7.31
C TRP A 287 -21.82 -6.17 -6.94
N LYS A 288 -21.59 -6.68 -5.72
CA LYS A 288 -22.30 -7.85 -5.18
C LYS A 288 -23.80 -7.62 -5.09
N ASP A 289 -24.26 -6.42 -4.73
CA ASP A 289 -25.70 -6.10 -4.69
C ASP A 289 -26.34 -6.12 -6.09
N ILE A 290 -25.59 -5.70 -7.11
CA ILE A 290 -26.04 -5.66 -8.51
C ILE A 290 -26.02 -7.05 -9.16
N PHE A 291 -24.94 -7.82 -8.98
CA PHE A 291 -24.71 -9.08 -9.69
C PHE A 291 -25.05 -10.34 -8.88
N GLY A 292 -25.29 -10.20 -7.58
CA GLY A 292 -25.67 -11.30 -6.66
C GLY A 292 -24.51 -12.13 -6.11
N GLU A 293 -23.31 -12.03 -6.71
CA GLU A 293 -22.09 -12.73 -6.31
C GLU A 293 -20.97 -11.72 -6.03
N LEU A 294 -20.05 -12.05 -5.12
CA LEU A 294 -18.90 -11.19 -4.79
C LEU A 294 -17.87 -11.21 -5.94
N PRO A 295 -17.57 -10.08 -6.61
CA PRO A 295 -16.53 -10.04 -7.62
C PRO A 295 -15.16 -10.38 -7.00
N GLN A 296 -14.41 -11.25 -7.68
CA GLN A 296 -13.20 -11.80 -7.10
C GLN A 296 -12.04 -10.78 -7.18
N PRO A 297 -11.16 -10.71 -6.16
CA PRO A 297 -9.86 -10.11 -6.33
C PRO A 297 -9.08 -10.98 -7.32
N SER A 298 -8.37 -10.36 -8.27
CA SER A 298 -7.98 -11.11 -9.46
C SER A 298 -7.02 -12.26 -9.22
N THR A 299 -7.29 -13.35 -9.94
CA THR A 299 -6.41 -14.52 -10.06
C THR A 299 -5.58 -14.53 -11.36
N SER A 300 -5.82 -13.61 -12.31
CA SER A 300 -5.19 -13.63 -13.64
C SER A 300 -4.36 -12.36 -13.91
N GLN A 301 -3.09 -12.53 -14.30
CA GLN A 301 -2.27 -11.43 -14.80
C GLN A 301 -2.72 -10.89 -16.18
N VAL A 302 -3.49 -11.67 -16.94
CA VAL A 302 -3.93 -11.29 -18.30
C VAL A 302 -5.37 -10.79 -18.27
N ALA A 303 -5.59 -9.60 -18.81
CA ALA A 303 -6.92 -9.03 -18.99
C ALA A 303 -7.70 -9.73 -20.11
N PRO A 304 -9.03 -9.88 -20.00
CA PRO A 304 -9.82 -10.42 -21.10
C PRO A 304 -9.78 -9.48 -22.31
N GLU A 305 -9.99 -10.03 -23.50
CA GLU A 305 -9.91 -9.28 -24.75
C GLU A 305 -10.97 -8.16 -24.77
N ASN A 306 -10.56 -6.93 -25.12
CA ASN A 306 -11.34 -5.67 -25.14
C ASN A 306 -11.52 -4.92 -23.81
N TRP A 307 -10.85 -5.30 -22.71
CA TRP A 307 -10.94 -4.56 -21.46
C TRP A 307 -9.77 -3.57 -21.31
N THR A 308 -10.05 -2.35 -20.86
CA THR A 308 -8.99 -1.37 -20.53
C THR A 308 -8.22 -1.87 -19.32
N GLN A 309 -6.94 -2.17 -19.50
CA GLN A 309 -6.06 -2.53 -18.39
C GLN A 309 -5.79 -1.29 -17.54
N LEU A 310 -6.44 -1.20 -16.38
CA LEU A 310 -6.10 -0.22 -15.35
C LEU A 310 -4.68 -0.51 -14.84
N ILE A 311 -3.91 0.55 -14.64
CA ILE A 311 -2.44 0.49 -14.48
C ILE A 311 -2.04 -0.20 -13.15
N THR A 312 -2.90 -0.12 -12.13
CA THR A 312 -2.60 -0.42 -10.72
C THR A 312 -2.27 -1.88 -10.39
N ASP A 313 -3.11 -2.85 -10.77
CA ASP A 313 -2.99 -4.24 -10.25
C ASP A 313 -1.86 -5.09 -10.85
N ASN A 314 -1.32 -4.66 -11.98
CA ASN A 314 -0.31 -5.39 -12.76
C ASN A 314 1.06 -4.68 -12.78
N ASP A 315 1.16 -3.43 -12.32
CA ASP A 315 2.44 -2.72 -12.29
C ASP A 315 3.24 -3.07 -11.03
N LEU A 316 3.96 -4.20 -11.11
CA LEU A 316 4.95 -4.60 -10.10
C LEU A 316 6.07 -3.56 -9.90
N ASN A 317 6.17 -2.54 -10.76
CA ASN A 317 7.14 -1.45 -10.64
C ASN A 317 6.59 -0.25 -9.82
N TYR A 318 5.39 -0.35 -9.24
CA TYR A 318 4.88 0.69 -8.34
C TYR A 318 5.60 0.66 -6.98
N ILE A 319 6.79 1.25 -6.97
CA ILE A 319 7.71 1.38 -5.85
C ILE A 319 7.71 2.86 -5.45
N ASP A 320 7.04 3.21 -4.34
CA ASP A 320 6.96 4.60 -3.84
C ASP A 320 8.33 5.20 -3.56
N GLN A 321 9.22 4.35 -3.05
CA GLN A 321 10.53 4.73 -2.62
C GLN A 321 11.46 3.55 -2.85
N GLU A 322 12.32 3.63 -3.85
CA GLU A 322 13.51 2.79 -3.89
C GLU A 322 14.38 3.17 -2.68
N LEU A 323 14.24 2.41 -1.58
CA LEU A 323 15.22 2.45 -0.51
C LEU A 323 16.59 2.11 -1.14
N PRO A 324 17.66 2.85 -0.80
CA PRO A 324 18.97 2.65 -1.42
C PRO A 324 19.49 1.23 -1.20
N ASP A 325 20.26 0.71 -2.15
CA ASP A 325 20.79 -0.65 -2.05
C ASP A 325 21.58 -0.88 -0.76
N PRO A 326 21.21 -1.89 0.06
CA PRO A 326 22.01 -2.27 1.20
C PRO A 326 23.39 -2.71 0.70
N ALA A 327 24.43 -2.06 1.21
CA ALA A 327 25.80 -2.33 0.78
C ALA A 327 26.17 -3.79 1.11
N PRO A 328 26.57 -4.61 0.12
CA PRO A 328 26.93 -6.00 0.39
C PRO A 328 28.27 -6.09 1.11
N VAL A 329 28.34 -6.98 2.10
CA VAL A 329 29.58 -7.41 2.75
C VAL A 329 30.16 -8.55 1.91
N CYS A 330 31.14 -8.24 1.06
CA CYS A 330 31.69 -9.23 0.14
C CYS A 330 32.50 -10.33 0.87
N ALA A 331 32.35 -11.57 0.41
CA ALA A 331 33.27 -12.63 0.76
C ALA A 331 34.68 -12.22 0.30
N GLY A 332 35.68 -12.32 1.19
CA GLY A 332 37.06 -12.05 0.82
C GLY A 332 37.50 -12.96 -0.32
N THR A 333 38.31 -12.48 -1.26
CA THR A 333 38.77 -13.23 -2.45
C THR A 333 39.87 -14.23 -2.05
N PRO A 334 39.59 -15.52 -1.86
CA PRO A 334 40.56 -16.44 -1.26
C PRO A 334 41.39 -17.03 -2.40
N SER A 335 42.72 -17.01 -2.28
CA SER A 335 43.62 -17.53 -3.31
C SER A 335 43.53 -19.05 -3.56
N THR A 336 42.65 -19.74 -2.83
CA THR A 336 42.50 -21.20 -2.80
C THR A 336 41.07 -21.68 -2.99
N ASN A 337 40.07 -20.78 -3.04
CA ASN A 337 38.66 -21.20 -3.09
C ASN A 337 38.18 -21.26 -4.55
N PRO A 338 37.44 -22.30 -4.95
CA PRO A 338 36.75 -22.32 -6.24
C PRO A 338 35.76 -21.15 -6.31
N SER A 339 35.54 -20.63 -7.53
CA SER A 339 34.54 -19.58 -7.78
C SER A 339 33.30 -20.16 -8.47
N VAL A 340 32.18 -19.44 -8.41
CA VAL A 340 30.96 -19.79 -9.15
C VAL A 340 30.76 -18.88 -10.36
N LEU A 341 30.23 -19.44 -11.45
CA LEU A 341 29.77 -18.68 -12.60
C LEU A 341 28.49 -17.91 -12.25
N GLN A 342 28.43 -16.62 -12.56
CA GLN A 342 27.25 -15.79 -12.24
C GLN A 342 25.91 -16.36 -12.78
N PRO A 343 25.82 -16.86 -14.03
CA PRO A 343 24.57 -17.45 -14.53
C PRO A 343 24.15 -18.71 -13.78
N TYR A 344 25.11 -19.50 -13.28
CA TYR A 344 24.80 -20.64 -12.43
C TYR A 344 24.24 -20.18 -11.09
N ALA A 345 24.92 -19.23 -10.42
CA ALA A 345 24.46 -18.69 -9.15
C ALA A 345 23.05 -18.07 -9.23
N GLN A 346 22.74 -17.33 -10.30
CA GLN A 346 21.41 -16.79 -10.56
C GLN A 346 20.34 -17.90 -10.64
N ALA A 347 20.60 -19.00 -11.37
CA ALA A 347 19.67 -20.12 -11.47
C ALA A 347 19.45 -20.84 -10.11
N GLN A 348 20.50 -20.95 -9.29
CA GLN A 348 20.37 -21.51 -7.93
C GLN A 348 19.61 -20.58 -6.98
N ILE A 349 19.81 -19.26 -7.08
CA ILE A 349 19.06 -18.25 -6.31
C ILE A 349 17.56 -18.39 -6.60
N SER A 350 17.15 -18.40 -7.86
CA SER A 350 15.72 -18.54 -8.20
C SER A 350 15.13 -19.88 -7.76
N THR A 351 15.92 -20.96 -7.76
CA THR A 351 15.51 -22.27 -7.24
C THR A 351 15.31 -22.24 -5.72
N PHE A 352 16.25 -21.64 -4.98
CA PHE A 352 16.18 -21.48 -3.52
C PHE A 352 15.01 -20.60 -3.09
N CYS A 353 14.82 -19.45 -3.73
CA CYS A 353 13.74 -18.52 -3.39
C CYS A 353 12.35 -19.11 -3.69
N SER A 354 12.22 -19.88 -4.78
CA SER A 354 11.00 -20.63 -5.07
C SER A 354 10.72 -21.69 -4.00
N TYR A 355 11.77 -22.36 -3.49
CA TYR A 355 11.64 -23.30 -2.38
C TYR A 355 11.17 -22.61 -1.10
N LEU A 356 11.83 -21.53 -0.65
CA LEU A 356 11.43 -20.79 0.57
C LEU A 356 9.96 -20.32 0.51
N SER A 357 9.55 -19.74 -0.62
CA SER A 357 8.17 -19.31 -0.85
C SER A 357 7.19 -20.50 -0.81
N SER A 358 7.52 -21.64 -1.44
CA SER A 358 6.67 -22.84 -1.41
C SER A 358 6.44 -23.43 -0.01
N GLN A 359 7.35 -23.15 0.92
CA GLN A 359 7.27 -23.61 2.31
C GLN A 359 6.66 -22.56 3.25
N ASN A 360 6.29 -21.37 2.74
CA ASN A 360 5.85 -20.21 3.53
C ASN A 360 6.83 -19.86 4.67
N VAL A 361 8.13 -19.83 4.36
CA VAL A 361 9.18 -19.57 5.36
C VAL A 361 9.00 -18.20 6.02
N THR A 362 8.99 -18.20 7.35
CA THR A 362 9.09 -17.01 8.20
C THR A 362 10.42 -17.00 8.93
N ILE A 363 11.12 -15.88 8.97
CA ILE A 363 12.37 -15.66 9.67
C ILE A 363 12.07 -14.84 10.93
N ASP A 364 12.46 -15.36 12.10
CA ASP A 364 12.22 -14.75 13.40
C ASP A 364 13.42 -15.01 14.34
N SER A 365 13.44 -14.32 15.48
CA SER A 365 14.58 -14.34 16.40
C SER A 365 14.68 -15.60 17.28
N GLU A 366 13.62 -16.41 17.36
CA GLU A 366 13.60 -17.66 18.14
C GLU A 366 14.07 -18.85 17.30
N SER A 367 13.58 -18.92 16.07
CA SER A 367 13.77 -20.04 15.13
C SER A 367 15.05 -19.92 14.31
N TYR A 368 15.41 -18.71 13.86
CA TYR A 368 16.39 -18.50 12.77
C TYR A 368 17.55 -17.56 13.11
N LYS A 369 17.70 -17.17 14.40
CA LYS A 369 18.84 -16.39 14.90
C LYS A 369 20.18 -17.14 14.88
N TYR A 370 20.14 -18.48 14.95
CA TYR A 370 21.34 -19.33 14.99
C TYR A 370 21.33 -20.52 14.01
N ASN A 371 20.20 -20.79 13.36
CA ASN A 371 20.04 -21.89 12.40
C ASN A 371 19.62 -21.30 11.03
N PRO A 372 20.56 -20.87 10.17
CA PRO A 372 20.20 -20.38 8.84
C PRO A 372 19.46 -21.45 8.04
N ILE A 373 18.46 -21.07 7.25
CA ILE A 373 17.89 -21.98 6.24
C ILE A 373 18.88 -22.04 5.09
N GLY A 374 19.69 -23.10 5.09
CA GLY A 374 20.70 -23.36 4.09
C GLY A 374 20.16 -24.10 2.86
N TYR A 375 20.67 -23.73 1.69
CA TYR A 375 20.52 -24.45 0.44
C TYR A 375 21.88 -24.63 -0.21
N THR A 376 22.27 -25.88 -0.38
CA THR A 376 23.54 -26.26 -0.99
C THR A 376 23.32 -26.72 -2.42
N ALA A 377 24.02 -26.09 -3.36
CA ALA A 377 24.03 -26.45 -4.78
C ALA A 377 25.46 -26.73 -5.27
N GLY A 378 25.58 -27.52 -6.33
CA GLY A 378 26.85 -27.97 -6.88
C GLY A 378 27.13 -29.45 -6.58
N ASP A 379 28.34 -29.90 -6.91
CA ASP A 379 28.72 -31.30 -6.73
C ASP A 379 28.90 -31.66 -5.24
N SER A 380 29.05 -32.95 -4.96
CA SER A 380 29.41 -33.42 -3.61
C SER A 380 30.91 -33.27 -3.29
N GLU A 381 31.75 -32.93 -4.27
CA GLU A 381 33.19 -32.70 -4.08
C GLU A 381 33.47 -31.20 -3.87
N PRO A 382 34.04 -30.78 -2.71
CA PRO A 382 34.11 -29.38 -2.28
C PRO A 382 35.17 -28.54 -3.01
N GLN A 383 35.49 -28.88 -4.25
CA GLN A 383 36.54 -28.25 -5.07
C GLN A 383 36.12 -27.99 -6.52
N SER A 384 34.87 -28.31 -6.93
CA SER A 384 34.42 -27.99 -8.28
C SER A 384 33.98 -26.52 -8.41
N ASP A 385 34.17 -25.96 -9.59
CA ASP A 385 33.47 -24.73 -9.99
C ASP A 385 31.97 -24.98 -9.88
N ASN A 386 31.24 -23.98 -9.39
CA ASN A 386 29.79 -24.03 -9.12
C ASN A 386 29.34 -24.71 -7.81
N ASP A 387 30.23 -24.87 -6.84
CA ASP A 387 29.82 -25.23 -5.47
C ASP A 387 29.36 -23.99 -4.65
N LEU A 388 28.06 -23.93 -4.34
CA LEU A 388 27.37 -22.76 -3.79
C LEU A 388 26.57 -23.09 -2.53
N TRP A 389 26.68 -22.22 -1.53
CA TRP A 389 25.81 -22.14 -0.38
C TRP A 389 24.98 -20.86 -0.44
N LEU A 390 23.66 -21.00 -0.37
CA LEU A 390 22.69 -19.92 -0.20
C LEU A 390 22.04 -20.05 1.17
N SER A 391 21.77 -18.93 1.83
CA SER A 391 21.05 -18.95 3.10
C SER A 391 20.35 -17.65 3.43
N VAL A 392 19.29 -17.76 4.22
CA VAL A 392 18.64 -16.64 4.93
C VAL A 392 18.62 -16.95 6.43
N SER A 393 18.80 -15.93 7.27
CA SER A 393 18.78 -16.01 8.74
C SER A 393 18.31 -14.69 9.35
N PHE A 394 17.92 -14.68 10.62
CA PHE A 394 17.48 -13.47 11.30
C PHE A 394 18.66 -12.56 11.66
N ASP A 395 18.55 -11.25 11.41
CA ASP A 395 19.54 -10.27 11.84
C ASP A 395 19.45 -10.06 13.36
N PRO A 396 20.46 -10.45 14.17
CA PRO A 396 20.42 -10.32 15.62
C PRO A 396 20.39 -8.87 16.12
N ILE A 397 20.59 -7.86 15.26
CA ILE A 397 20.43 -6.44 15.58
C ILE A 397 18.94 -6.04 15.61
N CYS A 398 18.07 -6.76 14.90
CA CYS A 398 16.64 -6.47 14.90
C CYS A 398 15.92 -6.87 16.20
N ASN A 399 14.75 -6.27 16.38
CA ASN A 399 13.88 -6.51 17.54
C ASN A 399 13.46 -7.99 17.58
N VAL A 400 13.58 -8.62 18.75
CA VAL A 400 13.34 -10.06 18.95
C VAL A 400 11.91 -10.51 18.59
N ASN A 401 10.95 -9.59 18.55
CA ASN A 401 9.56 -9.88 18.21
C ASN A 401 9.21 -9.66 16.73
N THR A 402 10.19 -9.36 15.87
CA THR A 402 9.95 -9.17 14.43
C THR A 402 9.99 -10.51 13.70
N THR A 403 8.89 -10.84 13.02
CA THR A 403 8.81 -11.96 12.06
C THR A 403 8.79 -11.40 10.65
N TYR A 404 9.67 -11.91 9.78
CA TYR A 404 9.76 -11.56 8.37
C TYR A 404 9.34 -12.75 7.50
N ALA A 405 8.25 -12.63 6.74
CA ALA A 405 7.83 -13.66 5.79
C ALA A 405 8.64 -13.55 4.49
N VAL A 406 9.33 -14.62 4.10
CA VAL A 406 10.21 -14.60 2.92
C VAL A 406 9.38 -14.60 1.64
N ASN A 407 9.34 -13.45 0.97
CA ASN A 407 8.85 -13.36 -0.40
C ASN A 407 9.92 -13.88 -1.39
N VAL A 408 9.47 -14.50 -2.48
CA VAL A 408 10.33 -14.95 -3.59
C VAL A 408 11.05 -13.77 -4.26
N ASP A 409 10.40 -12.61 -4.35
CA ASP A 409 10.96 -11.42 -5.01
C ASP A 409 12.12 -10.83 -4.20
N ASP A 410 11.89 -10.52 -2.91
CA ASP A 410 12.91 -10.06 -1.96
C ASP A 410 14.12 -11.02 -1.93
N CYS A 411 13.86 -12.32 -1.84
CA CYS A 411 14.91 -13.34 -1.81
C CYS A 411 15.77 -13.32 -3.09
N ASN A 412 15.14 -13.31 -4.28
CA ASN A 412 15.87 -13.26 -5.55
C ASN A 412 16.72 -11.99 -5.61
N PHE A 413 16.17 -10.89 -5.12
CA PHE A 413 16.73 -9.56 -5.21
C PHE A 413 17.92 -9.35 -4.24
N PHE A 414 17.78 -9.62 -2.95
CA PHE A 414 18.87 -9.46 -1.99
C PHE A 414 20.05 -10.41 -2.26
N LEU A 415 19.77 -11.66 -2.65
CA LEU A 415 20.83 -12.58 -3.08
C LEU A 415 21.46 -12.15 -4.42
N SER A 416 20.71 -11.46 -5.30
CA SER A 416 21.29 -10.82 -6.48
C SER A 416 22.20 -9.64 -6.14
N ILE A 417 21.95 -8.89 -5.06
CA ILE A 417 22.87 -7.85 -4.58
C ILE A 417 24.15 -8.49 -4.03
N ALA A 418 24.02 -9.54 -3.21
CA ALA A 418 25.16 -10.33 -2.70
C ALA A 418 26.02 -10.91 -3.84
N LEU A 419 25.40 -11.34 -4.94
CA LEU A 419 26.05 -11.88 -6.13
C LEU A 419 26.70 -10.82 -7.03
N ASN A 420 26.01 -9.71 -7.27
CA ASN A 420 26.38 -8.75 -8.32
C ASN A 420 27.12 -7.53 -7.79
N GLY A 421 26.81 -7.07 -6.57
CA GLY A 421 27.53 -5.99 -5.89
C GLY A 421 28.91 -6.40 -5.37
N CYS A 422 29.21 -7.71 -5.38
CA CYS A 422 30.52 -8.27 -5.11
C CYS A 422 31.17 -8.85 -6.37
N ASN A 423 32.50 -8.73 -6.47
CA ASN A 423 33.29 -9.11 -7.65
C ASN A 423 32.68 -8.52 -8.95
N THR A 424 32.34 -7.24 -8.93
CA THR A 424 31.56 -6.51 -9.96
C THR A 424 32.19 -6.52 -11.35
N ASP A 425 33.50 -6.75 -11.43
CA ASP A 425 34.34 -6.75 -12.63
C ASP A 425 34.34 -8.08 -13.39
N THR A 426 33.78 -9.16 -12.83
CA THR A 426 33.69 -10.47 -13.51
C THR A 426 32.32 -11.13 -13.39
N THR A 427 31.94 -11.85 -14.45
CA THR A 427 30.78 -12.76 -14.47
C THR A 427 31.21 -14.23 -14.31
N SER A 428 32.51 -14.52 -14.44
CA SER A 428 33.09 -15.87 -14.42
C SER A 428 33.70 -16.27 -13.07
N ALA A 429 33.90 -15.33 -12.15
CA ALA A 429 34.50 -15.61 -10.84
C ALA A 429 33.79 -14.82 -9.74
N LYS A 430 32.70 -15.39 -9.23
CA LYS A 430 31.98 -14.89 -8.05
C LYS A 430 32.35 -15.73 -6.83
N TYR A 431 32.59 -15.09 -5.69
CA TYR A 431 33.01 -15.77 -4.45
C TYR A 431 31.96 -15.75 -3.34
N GLY A 432 31.12 -14.71 -3.33
CA GLY A 432 30.08 -14.55 -2.33
C GLY A 432 29.92 -13.12 -1.83
N GLY A 433 28.87 -12.94 -1.04
CA GLY A 433 28.57 -11.75 -0.27
C GLY A 433 27.40 -12.01 0.68
N ALA A 434 27.27 -11.14 1.67
CA ALA A 434 26.10 -11.07 2.54
C ALA A 434 25.44 -9.70 2.42
N VAL A 435 24.12 -9.66 2.54
CA VAL A 435 23.30 -8.45 2.54
C VAL A 435 22.37 -8.52 3.74
N THR A 436 22.36 -7.48 4.55
CA THR A 436 21.44 -7.34 5.69
C THR A 436 20.34 -6.36 5.32
N ALA A 437 19.08 -6.82 5.35
CA ALA A 437 17.90 -6.01 5.05
C ALA A 437 16.64 -6.67 5.63
N ASP A 438 15.64 -5.87 6.00
CA ASP A 438 14.32 -6.33 6.47
C ASP A 438 14.39 -7.37 7.61
N CYS A 439 15.33 -7.16 8.55
CA CYS A 439 15.64 -8.07 9.65
C CYS A 439 16.11 -9.48 9.24
N ALA A 440 16.54 -9.64 8.00
CA ALA A 440 17.15 -10.85 7.47
C ALA A 440 18.58 -10.60 6.99
N ILE A 441 19.43 -11.62 7.15
CA ILE A 441 20.78 -11.69 6.56
C ILE A 441 20.70 -12.70 5.42
N TRP A 442 20.84 -12.18 4.20
CA TRP A 442 20.85 -12.91 2.93
C TRP A 442 22.30 -13.19 2.56
N ASN A 443 22.72 -14.45 2.61
CA ASN A 443 24.11 -14.83 2.43
C ASN A 443 24.28 -15.81 1.25
N MET A 444 25.23 -15.50 0.38
CA MET A 444 25.72 -16.37 -0.68
C MET A 444 27.21 -16.55 -0.52
N THR A 445 27.69 -17.79 -0.40
CA THR A 445 29.13 -18.12 -0.32
C THR A 445 29.44 -19.36 -1.15
N THR A 446 30.62 -19.44 -1.75
CA THR A 446 31.13 -20.75 -2.23
C THR A 446 31.26 -21.72 -1.06
N ARG A 447 30.93 -23.02 -1.18
CA ARG A 447 30.90 -23.93 -0.01
C ARG A 447 32.26 -24.08 0.70
N PHE A 448 33.38 -24.01 -0.01
CA PHE A 448 34.72 -23.99 0.61
C PHE A 448 34.97 -22.70 1.43
N GLY A 449 34.31 -21.60 1.05
CA GLY A 449 34.28 -20.34 1.82
C GLY A 449 33.16 -20.27 2.85
N HIS A 450 32.31 -21.28 2.94
CA HIS A 450 31.28 -21.37 3.97
C HIS A 450 31.94 -21.83 5.27
N ASN A 451 31.73 -21.04 6.32
CA ASN A 451 31.91 -21.52 7.68
C ASN A 451 30.54 -22.06 8.13
N ASP A 452 30.51 -23.27 8.69
CA ASP A 452 29.27 -23.85 9.24
C ASP A 452 28.71 -23.00 10.40
N GLU A 453 29.54 -22.12 10.99
CA GLU A 453 29.11 -21.00 11.82
C GLU A 453 28.90 -19.74 10.95
N PRO A 454 27.73 -19.08 10.99
CA PRO A 454 27.40 -17.97 10.09
C PRO A 454 28.42 -16.82 10.17
N PRO A 455 28.62 -16.04 9.08
CA PRO A 455 29.77 -15.13 8.92
C PRO A 455 29.85 -13.96 9.92
N ASN A 456 28.83 -13.76 10.75
CA ASN A 456 28.87 -12.86 11.90
C ASN A 456 29.49 -13.56 13.11
N GLY A 457 30.81 -13.76 13.07
CA GLY A 457 31.58 -14.31 14.18
C GLY A 457 31.44 -13.44 15.44
N PHE A 458 30.58 -13.87 16.36
CA PHE A 458 30.57 -13.39 17.75
C PHE A 458 31.41 -14.35 18.60
N PRO A 459 32.37 -13.85 19.39
CA PRO A 459 33.18 -14.68 20.26
C PRO A 459 32.34 -15.22 21.43
N GLY A 460 32.48 -16.52 21.72
CA GLY A 460 32.13 -17.12 23.00
C GLY A 460 33.17 -16.82 24.08
#